data_AF-A0A517WY55-F1
#
_entry.id   AF-A0A517WY55-F1
#
_cell.length_a   1.000
_cell.length_b   1.000
_cell.length_c   1.000
_cell.angle_alpha   90.00
_cell.angle_beta   90.00
_cell.angle_gamma   90.00
#
_symmetry.space_group_name_H-M   'P 1'
#
loop_
_entity.id
_entity.type
_entity.pdbx_description
1 polymer ?
#
loop_
_entity_poly.entity_id
_entity_poly.type
_entity_poly.pdbx_seq_one_letter_code
_entity_poly.pdbx_strand_id
1 'polypeptide(L)'
;MKWVSCISTVLLSICVFMFSTSPSFGMINVGVLTKEAAKEKYGITMHARENGDAGIKVWLEFKKEGLLKKFTYAELRMDDHQGNYLVSAKLQPNPVHHRQSKGITTVAFSVDADQLAQCSFFVVCYTSSRGGVGYYLKAKDFLDLTNPVTKK
;
A
#
# COMPACT_ATOMS: atom_id res chain seq x y z
N MET A 1 -53.37 -5.46 32.25
CA MET A 1 -52.37 -4.38 32.24
C MET A 1 -50.90 -4.86 32.04
N LYS A 2 -50.62 -5.94 31.29
CA LYS A 2 -49.24 -6.39 31.01
C LYS A 2 -48.68 -5.93 29.65
N TRP A 3 -49.53 -5.45 28.76
CA TRP A 3 -49.16 -5.09 27.38
C TRP A 3 -48.39 -3.77 27.26
N VAL A 4 -48.68 -2.79 28.11
CA VAL A 4 -48.05 -1.46 28.04
C VAL A 4 -46.57 -1.51 28.44
N SER A 5 -46.19 -2.42 29.34
CA SER A 5 -44.80 -2.55 29.82
C SER A 5 -43.86 -3.17 28.79
N CYS A 6 -44.36 -4.00 27.87
CA CYS A 6 -43.54 -4.68 26.87
C CYS A 6 -43.18 -3.76 25.68
N ILE A 7 -44.04 -2.78 25.38
CA ILE A 7 -43.84 -1.84 24.28
C ILE A 7 -42.75 -0.80 24.64
N SER A 8 -42.72 -0.32 25.88
CA SER A 8 -41.69 0.64 26.33
C SER A 8 -40.29 0.04 26.35
N THR A 9 -40.12 -1.25 26.65
CA THR A 9 -38.80 -1.89 26.66
C THR A 9 -38.24 -2.03 25.25
N VAL A 10 -39.09 -2.37 24.27
CA VAL A 10 -38.69 -2.50 22.87
C VAL A 10 -38.27 -1.14 22.27
N LEU A 11 -39.01 -0.07 22.56
CA LEU A 11 -38.66 1.28 22.08
C LEU A 11 -37.34 1.78 22.67
N LEU A 12 -37.07 1.52 23.95
CA LEU A 12 -35.82 1.92 24.59
C LEU A 12 -34.61 1.17 24.00
N SER A 13 -34.76 -0.13 23.71
CA SER A 13 -33.71 -0.92 23.04
C SER A 13 -33.42 -0.44 21.62
N ILE A 14 -34.45 -0.06 20.84
CA ILE A 14 -34.25 0.46 19.48
C ILE A 14 -33.49 1.80 19.50
N CYS A 15 -33.79 2.69 20.45
CA CYS A 15 -33.06 3.94 20.60
C CYS A 15 -31.58 3.71 20.94
N VAL A 16 -31.24 2.76 21.83
CA VAL A 16 -29.85 2.47 22.19
C VAL A 16 -29.05 1.92 21.01
N PHE A 17 -29.66 1.09 20.14
CA PHE A 17 -28.98 0.58 18.94
C PHE A 17 -28.68 1.68 17.91
N MET A 18 -29.58 2.66 17.72
CA MET A 18 -29.36 3.73 16.74
C MET A 18 -28.24 4.72 17.11
N PHE A 19 -27.89 4.87 18.40
CA PHE A 19 -26.77 5.72 18.82
C PHE A 19 -25.40 5.03 18.76
N SER A 20 -25.36 3.71 18.52
CA SER A 20 -24.11 2.95 18.51
C SER A 20 -23.42 2.89 17.13
N THR A 21 -24.08 3.33 16.06
CA THR A 21 -23.50 3.36 14.72
C THR A 21 -22.62 4.60 14.56
N SER A 22 -21.41 4.57 15.15
CA SER A 22 -20.37 5.54 14.76
C SER A 22 -19.88 5.18 13.35
N PRO A 23 -20.00 6.09 12.37
CA PRO A 23 -19.47 5.84 11.04
C PRO A 23 -17.93 5.80 11.12
N SER A 24 -17.37 4.60 11.10
CA SER A 24 -15.92 4.40 11.00
C SER A 24 -15.51 4.56 9.53
N PHE A 25 -15.42 5.81 9.07
CA PHE A 25 -14.83 6.13 7.78
C PHE A 25 -13.38 6.56 7.99
N GLY A 26 -12.48 5.59 8.01
CA GLY A 26 -11.06 5.86 7.76
C GLY A 26 -10.87 6.04 6.25
N MET A 27 -10.76 7.28 5.78
CA MET A 27 -10.53 7.55 4.36
C MET A 27 -9.02 7.64 4.06
N ILE A 28 -8.58 6.98 3.00
CA ILE A 28 -7.23 7.14 2.46
C ILE A 28 -7.31 8.09 1.27
N ASN A 29 -6.60 9.22 1.33
CA ASN A 29 -6.42 10.05 0.16
C ASN A 29 -5.35 9.41 -0.72
N VAL A 30 -5.72 9.04 -1.95
CA VAL A 30 -4.86 8.29 -2.86
C VAL A 30 -4.32 9.21 -3.94
N GLY A 31 -2.99 9.29 -4.05
CA GLY A 31 -2.29 10.02 -5.10
C GLY A 31 -1.41 9.12 -5.96
N VAL A 32 -0.89 9.69 -7.05
CA VAL A 32 0.18 9.09 -7.85
C VAL A 32 1.44 9.91 -7.63
N LEU A 33 2.58 9.26 -7.39
CA LEU A 33 3.88 9.93 -7.27
C LEU A 33 4.73 9.70 -8.51
N THR A 34 5.28 10.77 -9.06
CA THR A 34 6.35 10.68 -10.07
C THR A 34 7.65 10.19 -9.42
N LYS A 35 8.57 9.67 -10.24
CA LYS A 35 9.88 9.18 -9.80
C LYS A 35 10.67 10.27 -9.07
N GLU A 36 10.68 11.48 -9.61
CA GLU A 36 11.41 12.63 -9.09
C GLU A 36 10.80 13.07 -7.74
N ALA A 37 9.48 13.24 -7.68
CA ALA A 37 8.80 13.66 -6.46
C ALA A 37 8.93 12.61 -5.34
N ALA A 38 8.84 11.32 -5.67
CA ALA A 38 9.02 10.22 -4.72
C ALA A 38 10.43 10.23 -4.11
N LYS A 39 11.46 10.46 -4.95
CA LYS A 39 12.85 10.53 -4.50
C LYS A 39 13.13 11.79 -3.68
N GLU A 40 12.74 12.96 -4.17
CA GLU A 40 13.05 14.24 -3.53
C GLU A 40 12.30 14.44 -2.22
N LYS A 41 11.00 14.16 -2.18
CA LYS A 41 10.16 14.44 -1.00
C LYS A 41 10.25 13.36 0.07
N TYR A 42 10.46 12.11 -0.35
CA TYR A 42 10.32 10.95 0.55
C TYR A 42 11.53 10.01 0.53
N GLY A 43 12.53 10.26 -0.30
CA GLY A 43 13.69 9.37 -0.42
C GLY A 43 13.32 7.99 -0.94
N ILE A 44 12.19 7.83 -1.62
CA ILE A 44 11.76 6.56 -2.19
C ILE A 44 12.54 6.33 -3.48
N THR A 45 13.14 5.15 -3.58
CA THR A 45 13.76 4.64 -4.81
C THR A 45 13.19 3.27 -5.13
N MET A 46 13.04 2.98 -6.42
CA MET A 46 12.60 1.68 -6.91
C MET A 46 13.72 1.05 -7.72
N HIS A 47 13.90 -0.25 -7.52
CA HIS A 47 14.95 -1.02 -8.16
C HIS A 47 14.39 -2.34 -8.65
N ALA A 48 15.05 -2.92 -9.64
CA ALA A 48 14.72 -4.25 -10.15
C ALA A 48 15.98 -5.04 -10.48
N ARG A 49 15.89 -6.37 -10.39
CA ARG A 49 16.94 -7.31 -10.80
C ARG A 49 16.32 -8.67 -11.16
N GLU A 50 17.01 -9.48 -11.94
CA GLU A 50 16.64 -10.89 -12.12
C GLU A 50 16.60 -11.67 -10.80
N ASN A 51 15.67 -12.62 -10.73
CA ASN A 51 15.42 -13.46 -9.57
C ASN A 51 15.26 -14.94 -9.94
N GLY A 52 16.02 -15.39 -10.94
CA GLY A 52 15.98 -16.77 -11.44
C GLY A 52 14.58 -17.14 -11.93
N ASP A 53 14.11 -18.33 -11.54
CA ASP A 53 12.81 -18.87 -11.96
C ASP A 53 11.61 -18.08 -11.41
N ALA A 54 11.83 -17.16 -10.46
CA ALA A 54 10.80 -16.27 -9.94
C ALA A 54 10.66 -14.97 -10.76
N GLY A 55 11.33 -14.86 -11.92
CA GLY A 55 11.23 -13.71 -12.82
C GLY A 55 12.05 -12.51 -12.34
N ILE A 56 11.44 -11.32 -12.32
CA ILE A 56 12.07 -10.07 -11.92
C ILE A 56 11.68 -9.73 -10.48
N LYS A 57 12.67 -9.56 -9.61
CA LYS A 57 12.46 -8.99 -8.27
C LYS A 57 12.48 -7.48 -8.34
N VAL A 58 11.39 -6.88 -7.88
CA VAL A 58 11.24 -5.42 -7.77
C VAL A 58 11.18 -5.05 -6.29
N TRP A 59 11.86 -3.99 -5.88
CA TRP A 59 11.76 -3.51 -4.51
C TRP A 59 11.78 -1.99 -4.42
N LEU A 60 11.07 -1.48 -3.42
CA LEU A 60 11.21 -0.12 -2.95
C LEU A 60 12.24 -0.07 -1.83
N GLU A 61 12.99 1.02 -1.80
CA GLU A 61 13.85 1.41 -0.70
C GLU A 61 13.52 2.83 -0.27
N PHE A 62 13.33 3.04 1.04
CA PHE A 62 13.08 4.36 1.61
C PHE A 62 13.53 4.44 3.07
N LYS A 63 13.76 5.66 3.55
CA LYS A 63 13.96 5.93 4.97
C LYS A 63 12.63 6.22 5.65
N LYS A 64 12.47 5.79 6.91
CA LYS A 64 11.30 6.14 7.73
C LYS A 64 11.40 7.59 8.25
N GLU A 65 11.31 8.54 7.33
CA GLU A 65 11.38 9.99 7.57
C GLU A 65 10.14 10.69 7.02
N GLY A 66 9.89 11.94 7.45
CA GLY A 66 8.71 12.71 7.05
C GLY A 66 7.40 11.93 7.21
N LEU A 67 6.62 11.83 6.13
CA LEU A 67 5.38 11.07 6.08
C LEU A 67 5.58 9.55 6.28
N LEU A 68 6.69 9.00 5.78
CA LEU A 68 7.01 7.57 5.86
C LEU A 68 7.40 7.11 7.27
N LYS A 69 7.57 8.03 8.23
CA LYS A 69 7.60 7.68 9.67
C LYS A 69 6.34 6.92 10.11
N LYS A 70 5.23 7.18 9.44
CA LYS A 70 3.92 6.54 9.67
C LYS A 70 3.60 5.47 8.64
N PHE A 71 4.61 4.97 7.92
CA PHE A 71 4.45 3.83 7.02
C PHE A 71 3.76 2.68 7.74
N THR A 72 2.64 2.23 7.17
CA THR A 72 1.83 1.16 7.74
C THR A 72 2.00 -0.14 6.95
N TYR A 73 1.83 -0.07 5.63
CA TYR A 73 2.02 -1.21 4.75
C TYR A 73 2.28 -0.76 3.31
N ALA A 74 2.73 -1.72 2.50
CA ALA A 74 2.71 -1.61 1.05
C ALA A 74 1.93 -2.80 0.48
N GLU A 75 1.35 -2.63 -0.69
CA GLU A 75 0.74 -3.71 -1.47
C GLU A 75 1.40 -3.76 -2.85
N LEU A 76 1.56 -4.97 -3.38
CA LEU A 76 1.63 -5.18 -4.81
C LEU A 76 0.21 -5.00 -5.33
N ARG A 77 0.05 -4.15 -6.34
CA ARG A 77 -1.16 -4.10 -7.17
C ARG A 77 -0.78 -4.37 -8.61
N MET A 78 -1.50 -5.29 -9.24
CA MET A 78 -1.39 -5.60 -10.66
C MET A 78 -2.73 -5.36 -11.34
N ASP A 79 -2.70 -4.59 -12.42
CA ASP A 79 -3.85 -4.41 -13.31
C ASP A 79 -3.61 -5.22 -14.61
N ASP A 80 -4.63 -5.49 -15.41
CA ASP A 80 -4.47 -6.05 -16.75
C ASP A 80 -4.08 -4.97 -17.77
N HIS A 81 -3.92 -5.35 -19.05
CA HIS A 81 -3.62 -4.40 -20.12
C HIS A 81 -4.74 -3.37 -20.39
N GLN A 82 -5.97 -3.65 -19.94
CA GLN A 82 -7.12 -2.76 -20.04
C GLN A 82 -7.25 -1.85 -18.80
N GLY A 83 -6.41 -2.07 -17.78
CA GLY A 83 -6.45 -1.36 -16.51
C GLY A 83 -7.41 -1.95 -15.48
N ASN A 84 -7.98 -3.14 -15.72
CA ASN A 84 -8.81 -3.82 -14.74
C ASN A 84 -7.93 -4.42 -13.65
N TYR A 85 -8.36 -4.30 -12.41
CA TYR A 85 -7.64 -4.86 -11.27
C TYR A 85 -7.61 -6.40 -11.30
N LEU A 86 -6.42 -6.98 -11.22
CA LEU A 86 -6.22 -8.44 -11.19
C LEU A 86 -5.84 -8.94 -9.80
N VAL A 87 -4.85 -8.31 -9.17
CA VAL A 87 -4.24 -8.80 -7.92
C VAL A 87 -3.93 -7.63 -6.98
N SER A 88 -4.19 -7.84 -5.68
CA SER A 88 -3.50 -7.14 -4.60
C SER A 88 -2.93 -8.15 -3.62
N ALA A 89 -1.70 -7.90 -3.20
CA ALA A 89 -1.04 -8.67 -2.16
C ALA A 89 -0.30 -7.74 -1.21
N LYS A 90 -0.65 -7.80 0.07
CA LYS A 90 0.06 -7.04 1.11
C LYS A 90 1.50 -7.54 1.24
N LEU A 91 2.44 -6.61 1.12
CA LEU A 91 3.86 -6.88 1.20
C LEU A 91 4.36 -6.62 2.62
N GLN A 92 5.13 -7.57 3.14
CA GLN A 92 5.82 -7.40 4.41
C GLN A 92 7.11 -6.61 4.20
N PRO A 93 7.46 -5.68 5.10
CA PRO A 93 8.79 -5.09 5.12
C PRO A 93 9.84 -6.19 5.26
N ASN A 94 10.85 -6.15 4.40
CA ASN A 94 11.98 -7.07 4.54
C ASN A 94 12.77 -6.69 5.79
N PRO A 95 13.19 -7.68 6.59
CA PRO A 95 14.07 -7.43 7.72
C PRO A 95 15.41 -6.84 7.24
N VAL A 96 15.96 -5.92 8.03
CA VAL A 96 17.26 -5.28 7.75
C VAL A 96 18.34 -6.35 7.77
N HIS A 97 18.94 -6.65 6.61
CA HIS A 97 20.06 -7.59 6.52
C HIS A 97 21.36 -6.95 7.00
N HIS A 98 22.34 -7.76 7.40
CA HIS A 98 23.67 -7.31 7.79
C HIS A 98 24.24 -6.36 6.71
N ARG A 99 24.63 -5.13 7.12
CA ARG A 99 25.11 -3.99 6.30
C ARG A 99 24.06 -2.99 5.80
N GLN A 100 22.77 -3.27 5.91
CA GLN A 100 21.76 -2.27 5.60
C GLN A 100 21.57 -1.32 6.79
N SER A 101 21.50 -0.01 6.54
CA SER A 101 21.32 0.98 7.60
C SER A 101 20.00 0.73 8.33
N LYS A 102 20.01 0.78 9.68
CA LYS A 102 18.83 0.56 10.53
C LYS A 102 17.64 1.49 10.21
N GLY A 103 17.89 2.59 9.51
CA GLY A 103 16.87 3.56 9.09
C GLY A 103 16.19 3.26 7.75
N ILE A 104 16.69 2.28 7.00
CA ILE A 104 16.17 1.93 5.67
C ILE A 104 15.13 0.81 5.80
N THR A 105 14.01 0.98 5.12
CA THR A 105 12.98 -0.04 4.95
C THR A 105 12.90 -0.43 3.48
N THR A 106 12.74 -1.73 3.22
CA THR A 106 12.47 -2.23 1.87
C THR A 106 11.23 -3.11 1.86
N VAL A 107 10.51 -3.09 0.75
CA VAL A 107 9.40 -4.00 0.44
C VAL A 107 9.60 -4.49 -0.98
N ALA A 108 9.30 -5.76 -1.25
CA ALA A 108 9.60 -6.37 -2.53
C ALA A 108 8.52 -7.36 -2.96
N PHE A 109 8.41 -7.57 -4.26
CA PHE A 109 7.70 -8.69 -4.87
C PHE A 109 8.54 -9.24 -6.03
N SER A 110 8.11 -10.37 -6.58
CA SER A 110 8.65 -10.93 -7.82
C SER A 110 7.52 -11.12 -8.82
N VAL A 111 7.83 -10.91 -10.09
CA VAL A 111 6.85 -10.95 -11.17
C VAL A 111 7.53 -11.35 -12.48
N ASP A 112 6.77 -11.97 -13.39
CA ASP A 112 7.24 -12.22 -14.74
C ASP A 112 7.54 -10.91 -15.48
N ALA A 113 8.52 -10.95 -16.38
CA ALA A 113 9.05 -9.75 -17.03
C ALA A 113 8.00 -9.03 -17.90
N ASP A 114 7.09 -9.78 -18.53
CA ASP A 114 6.01 -9.27 -19.38
C ASP A 114 4.87 -8.60 -18.60
N GLN A 115 4.75 -8.92 -17.31
CA GLN A 115 3.76 -8.37 -16.37
C GLN A 115 4.29 -7.19 -15.54
N LEU A 116 5.59 -6.88 -15.66
CA LEU A 116 6.22 -5.83 -14.86
C LEU A 116 5.62 -4.45 -15.11
N ALA A 117 5.26 -4.12 -16.35
CA ALA A 117 4.72 -2.80 -16.71
C ALA A 117 3.34 -2.51 -16.08
N GLN A 118 2.63 -3.56 -15.67
CA GLN A 118 1.30 -3.55 -15.08
C GLN A 118 1.34 -3.53 -13.54
N CYS A 119 2.53 -3.70 -12.96
CA CYS A 119 2.69 -3.73 -11.52
C CYS A 119 2.87 -2.33 -10.92
N SER A 120 2.38 -2.17 -9.70
CA SER A 120 2.60 -0.99 -8.88
C SER A 120 2.76 -1.37 -7.42
N PHE A 121 3.51 -0.54 -6.69
CA PHE A 121 3.42 -0.53 -5.24
C PHE A 121 2.33 0.46 -4.82
N PHE A 122 1.43 0.05 -3.94
CA PHE A 122 0.55 0.94 -3.21
C PHE A 122 1.08 1.12 -1.79
N VAL A 123 1.65 2.28 -1.49
CA VAL A 123 2.27 2.57 -0.19
C VAL A 123 1.30 3.38 0.66
N VAL A 124 0.99 2.89 1.87
CA VAL A 124 0.02 3.52 2.77
C VAL A 124 0.67 3.97 4.07
N CYS A 125 0.39 5.22 4.44
CA CYS A 125 0.78 5.84 5.69
C CYS A 125 -0.46 6.37 6.43
N TYR A 126 -0.91 5.68 7.49
CA TYR A 126 -1.97 6.22 8.34
C TYR A 126 -1.42 7.33 9.24
N THR A 127 -1.94 8.53 9.08
CA THR A 127 -1.55 9.69 9.89
C THR A 127 -2.38 9.79 11.16
N SER A 128 -3.59 9.21 11.19
CA SER A 128 -4.48 9.15 12.36
C SER A 128 -5.48 8.00 12.24
N SER A 129 -6.30 7.78 13.27
CA SER A 129 -7.43 6.84 13.22
C SER A 129 -8.53 7.23 12.23
N ARG A 130 -8.53 8.48 11.74
CA ARG A 130 -9.55 9.03 10.83
C ARG A 130 -9.13 8.97 9.36
N GLY A 131 -7.91 8.56 9.05
CA GLY A 131 -7.47 8.47 7.66
C GLY A 131 -5.96 8.40 7.46
N GLY A 132 -5.58 8.31 6.19
CA GLY A 132 -4.19 8.18 5.77
C GLY A 132 -3.94 8.71 4.36
N VAL A 133 -2.70 8.57 3.93
CA VAL A 133 -2.29 8.89 2.57
C VAL A 133 -1.76 7.62 1.91
N GLY A 134 -2.22 7.37 0.69
CA GLY A 134 -1.80 6.26 -0.14
C GLY A 134 -1.17 6.78 -1.43
N TYR A 135 -0.12 6.12 -1.89
CA TYR A 135 0.50 6.45 -3.18
C TYR A 135 0.69 5.23 -4.04
N TYR A 136 0.25 5.34 -5.30
CA TYR A 136 0.65 4.40 -6.33
C TYR A 136 1.99 4.80 -6.93
N LEU A 137 2.92 3.84 -6.96
CA LEU A 137 4.21 3.93 -7.62
C LEU A 137 4.27 2.82 -8.69
N LYS A 138 3.95 3.16 -9.93
CA LYS A 138 3.90 2.19 -11.05
C LYS A 138 5.32 1.83 -11.47
N ALA A 139 5.60 0.55 -11.66
CA ALA A 139 6.94 0.08 -12.00
C ALA A 139 7.47 0.73 -13.30
N LYS A 140 6.62 0.83 -14.33
CA LYS A 140 6.95 1.46 -15.60
C LYS A 140 7.31 2.95 -15.53
N ASP A 141 6.87 3.67 -14.50
CA ASP A 141 7.16 5.09 -14.34
C ASP A 141 8.51 5.30 -13.61
N PHE A 142 9.02 4.26 -12.95
CA PHE A 142 10.23 4.34 -12.12
C PHE A 142 11.43 3.60 -12.73
N LEU A 143 11.17 2.53 -13.47
CA LEU A 143 12.16 1.64 -14.05
C LEU A 143 12.23 1.85 -15.56
N ASP A 144 13.43 1.76 -16.10
CA ASP A 144 13.61 1.62 -17.54
C ASP A 144 13.36 0.16 -17.92
N LEU A 145 12.20 -0.11 -18.52
CA LEU A 145 11.78 -1.45 -18.93
C LEU A 145 12.28 -1.84 -20.33
N THR A 146 12.89 -0.89 -21.06
CA THR A 146 13.37 -1.12 -22.44
C THR A 146 14.76 -1.72 -22.45
N ASN A 147 15.55 -1.46 -21.41
CA ASN A 147 16.77 -2.19 -21.16
C ASN A 147 16.41 -3.46 -20.39
N PRO A 148 16.74 -4.66 -20.90
CA PRO A 148 16.57 -5.86 -20.11
C PRO A 148 17.38 -5.63 -18.83
N VAL A 149 16.78 -5.94 -17.68
CA VAL A 149 17.22 -5.61 -16.31
C VAL A 149 18.55 -6.32 -15.92
N THR A 150 19.39 -6.61 -16.91
CA THR A 150 20.36 -7.69 -16.98
C THR A 150 21.60 -7.24 -17.74
N LYS A 151 22.52 -6.62 -17.01
CA LYS A 151 23.99 -6.71 -17.17
C LYS A 151 24.62 -5.61 -16.32
N LYS A 152 24.67 -5.84 -15.01
CA LYS A 152 25.66 -5.20 -14.15
C LYS A 152 26.21 -6.23 -13.18
#